data_AF-L7WE57-F1
#
_entry.id   AF-L7WE57-F1
#
_cell.length_a   1.000
_cell.length_b   1.000
_cell.length_c   1.000
_cell.angle_alpha   90.00
_cell.angle_beta   90.00
_cell.angle_gamma   90.00
#
_symmetry.space_group_name_H-M   'P 1'
#
loop_
_entity.id
_entity.type
_entity.pdbx_description
1 polymer ?
#
loop_
_entity_poly.entity_id
_entity_poly.type
_entity_poly.pdbx_seq_one_letter_code
_entity_poly.pdbx_strand_id
1 'polypeptide(L)'
;MLVKRPSSENGWKYVCKYNFENKKIEQFRYKPDGSLKDRRTYSYDKDGNENVQYKFNPDGSYIKFESEYDSKNNLLVQNWFDEEGKQTHQTSFEYIYDKNDNWTTKKRSSNGELSMVWERLITYHN
;
A
#
# COMPACT_ATOMS: atom_id res chain seq x y z
N MET A 1 22.07 4.00 -1.51
CA MET A 1 20.85 4.15 -0.68
C MET A 1 20.77 5.57 -0.17
N LEU A 2 19.61 6.21 -0.29
CA LEU A 2 19.38 7.58 0.18
C LEU A 2 18.51 7.54 1.44
N VAL A 3 18.91 8.27 2.49
CA VAL A 3 18.10 8.42 3.71
C VAL A 3 17.52 9.83 3.72
N LYS A 4 16.19 9.93 3.73
CA LYS A 4 15.49 11.19 3.94
C LYS A 4 14.81 11.13 5.31
N ARG A 5 14.96 12.19 6.10
CA ARG A 5 14.23 12.38 7.37
C ARG A 5 13.05 13.32 7.08
N PRO A 6 11.79 12.84 7.01
CA PRO A 6 10.65 13.72 6.74
C PRO A 6 10.11 14.40 8.00
N SER A 7 9.54 15.58 7.74
CA SER A 7 8.67 16.46 8.52
C SER A 7 8.09 15.95 9.85
N SER A 8 8.21 16.79 10.87
CA SER A 8 7.39 16.72 12.08
C SER A 8 5.98 17.20 11.76
N GLU A 9 5.04 16.28 11.58
CA GLU A 9 3.62 16.61 11.53
C GLU A 9 3.01 16.20 12.88
N ASN A 10 2.53 17.18 13.65
CA ASN A 10 1.96 16.96 14.99
C ASN A 10 2.86 16.15 15.94
N GLY A 11 4.18 16.34 15.85
CA GLY A 11 5.19 15.65 16.68
C GLY A 11 5.59 14.26 16.19
N TRP A 12 4.91 13.67 15.20
CA TRP A 12 5.34 12.40 14.61
C TRP A 12 6.64 12.58 13.83
N LYS A 13 7.52 11.59 13.90
CA LYS A 13 8.78 11.59 13.16
C LYS A 13 8.86 10.38 12.25
N TYR A 14 9.33 10.62 11.04
CA TYR A 14 9.50 9.59 10.02
C TYR A 14 10.98 9.49 9.65
N VAL A 15 11.43 8.28 9.31
CA VAL A 15 12.74 8.06 8.69
C VAL A 15 12.54 7.12 7.53
N CYS A 16 12.88 7.54 6.32
CA CYS A 16 12.66 6.77 5.11
C CYS A 16 13.99 6.48 4.41
N LYS A 17 14.17 5.24 3.96
CA LYS A 17 15.28 4.85 3.07
C LYS A 17 14.74 4.58 1.69
N TYR A 18 15.53 4.95 0.69
CA TYR A 18 15.20 4.82 -0.72
C TYR A 18 16.32 4.09 -1.47
N ASN A 19 15.93 3.32 -2.49
CA ASN A 19 16.85 2.75 -3.46
C ASN A 19 17.35 3.83 -4.46
N PHE A 20 18.17 3.44 -5.44
CA PHE A 20 18.72 4.36 -6.44
C PHE A 20 17.69 4.89 -7.43
N GLU A 21 16.55 4.20 -7.59
CA GLU A 21 15.39 4.65 -8.38
C GLU A 21 14.48 5.59 -7.60
N ASN A 22 14.88 6.03 -6.40
CA ASN A 22 14.08 6.86 -5.49
C ASN A 22 12.74 6.22 -5.07
N LYS A 23 12.64 4.88 -5.12
CA LYS A 23 11.56 4.10 -4.50
C LYS A 23 11.86 3.83 -3.03
N LYS A 24 10.85 3.92 -2.17
CA LYS A 24 11.00 3.77 -0.72
C LYS A 24 11.17 2.29 -0.38
N ILE A 25 12.26 1.91 0.27
CA ILE A 25 12.53 0.50 0.62
C ILE A 25 12.37 0.21 2.11
N GLU A 26 12.39 1.26 2.93
CA GLU A 26 12.20 1.14 4.38
C GLU A 26 11.62 2.42 4.98
N GLN A 27 10.79 2.29 6.00
CA GLN A 27 10.27 3.40 6.79
C GLN A 27 10.25 3.05 8.28
N PHE A 28 10.64 4.00 9.12
CA PHE A 28 10.40 3.98 10.56
C PHE A 28 9.43 5.10 10.91
N ARG A 29 8.45 4.81 11.75
CA ARG A 29 7.49 5.79 12.29
C ARG A 29 7.66 5.87 13.78
N TYR A 30 7.92 7.08 14.29
CA TYR A 30 8.05 7.36 15.71
C TYR A 30 6.89 8.25 16.16
N LYS A 31 6.34 7.93 17.33
CA LYS A 31 5.34 8.75 17.99
C LYS A 31 5.96 10.07 18.50
N PRO A 32 5.14 11.06 18.89
CA PRO A 32 5.63 12.30 19.49
C PRO A 32 6.51 12.14 20.73
N ASP A 33 6.32 11.07 21.51
CA ASP A 33 7.15 10.73 22.67
C ASP A 33 8.52 10.12 22.30
N GLY A 34 8.81 9.96 21.00
CA GLY A 34 10.04 9.35 20.49
C GLY A 34 10.03 7.83 20.41
N SER A 35 9.00 7.16 20.94
CA SER A 35 8.88 5.70 20.85
C SER A 35 8.60 5.24 19.41
N LEU A 36 9.20 4.11 19.02
CA LEU A 36 8.93 3.49 17.72
C LEU A 36 7.47 3.02 17.70
N LYS A 37 6.72 3.41 16.66
CA LYS A 37 5.37 2.91 16.40
C LYS A 37 5.39 1.66 15.54
N ASP A 38 6.15 1.68 14.44
CA ASP A 38 6.38 0.55 13.55
C ASP A 38 7.54 0.81 12.59
N ARG A 39 8.06 -0.28 12.03
CA ARG A 39 8.99 -0.29 10.89
C ARG A 39 8.31 -0.99 9.71
N ARG A 40 8.52 -0.49 8.51
CA ARG A 40 8.03 -1.12 7.27
C ARG A 40 9.15 -1.32 6.27
N THR A 41 9.10 -2.42 5.53
CA THR A 41 9.97 -2.67 4.37
C THR A 41 9.12 -2.93 3.14
N TYR A 42 9.65 -2.58 1.98
CA TYR A 42 8.91 -2.58 0.72
C TYR A 42 9.76 -3.20 -0.38
N SER A 43 9.14 -4.07 -1.18
CA SER A 43 9.69 -4.61 -2.42
C SER A 43 8.78 -4.25 -3.58
N TYR A 44 9.35 -4.29 -4.78
CA TYR A 44 8.66 -3.87 -5.99
C TYR A 44 8.80 -4.95 -7.07
N ASP A 45 7.75 -5.14 -7.86
CA ASP A 45 7.79 -5.97 -9.06
C ASP A 45 8.55 -5.27 -10.21
N LYS A 46 8.63 -5.95 -11.35
CA LYS A 46 9.32 -5.45 -12.56
C LYS A 46 8.67 -4.18 -13.15
N ASP A 47 7.37 -3.99 -12.90
CA ASP A 47 6.59 -2.85 -13.41
C ASP A 47 6.64 -1.68 -12.42
N GLY A 48 7.27 -1.89 -11.25
CA GLY A 48 7.49 -0.89 -10.22
C GLY A 48 6.37 -0.80 -9.18
N ASN A 49 5.45 -1.75 -9.15
CA ASN A 49 4.38 -1.81 -8.16
C ASN A 49 4.85 -2.44 -6.85
N GLU A 50 4.34 -1.97 -5.71
CA GLU A 50 4.68 -2.52 -4.39
C GLU A 50 4.03 -3.89 -4.18
N ASN A 51 4.72 -4.96 -4.55
CA ASN A 51 4.19 -6.32 -4.52
C ASN A 51 4.34 -7.00 -3.16
N VAL A 52 5.32 -6.60 -2.34
CA VAL A 52 5.51 -7.16 -0.99
C VAL A 52 5.82 -6.06 0.01
N GLN A 53 5.12 -6.09 1.14
CA GLN A 53 5.38 -5.21 2.28
C GLN A 53 5.43 -6.03 3.57
N TYR A 54 6.32 -5.65 4.48
CA TYR A 54 6.26 -6.10 5.86
C TYR A 54 6.02 -4.90 6.78
N LYS A 55 5.17 -5.08 7.79
CA LYS A 55 4.98 -4.12 8.87
C LYS A 55 5.35 -4.78 10.18
N PHE A 56 6.47 -4.35 10.76
CA PHE A 56 6.98 -4.79 12.05
C PHE A 56 6.49 -3.88 13.16
N ASN A 57 5.94 -4.48 14.21
CA ASN A 57 5.67 -3.81 15.47
C ASN A 57 6.96 -3.67 16.30
N PRO A 58 6.97 -2.85 17.36
CA PRO A 58 8.18 -2.63 18.16
C PRO A 58 8.71 -3.88 18.89
N ASP A 59 7.84 -4.87 19.14
CA ASP A 59 8.20 -6.17 19.75
C ASP A 59 8.82 -7.15 18.75
N GLY A 60 8.91 -6.77 17.46
CA GLY A 60 9.45 -7.59 16.39
C GLY A 60 8.40 -8.38 15.61
N SER A 61 7.18 -8.54 16.13
CA SER A 61 6.08 -9.20 15.41
C SER A 61 5.76 -8.48 14.11
N TYR A 62 5.33 -9.20 13.08
CA TYR A 62 5.02 -8.58 11.80
C TYR A 62 3.76 -9.11 11.12
N ILE A 63 3.25 -8.28 10.21
CA ILE A 63 2.26 -8.67 9.21
C ILE A 63 2.90 -8.49 7.85
N LYS A 64 2.77 -9.52 7.00
CA LYS A 64 3.20 -9.47 5.60
C LYS A 64 2.01 -9.14 4.72
N PHE A 65 2.22 -8.29 3.73
CA PHE A 65 1.25 -7.98 2.70
C PHE A 65 1.82 -8.39 1.35
N GLU A 66 1.01 -9.08 0.56
CA GLU A 66 1.32 -9.38 -0.84
C GLU A 66 0.24 -8.75 -1.71
N SER A 67 0.66 -8.01 -2.73
CA SER A 67 -0.22 -7.25 -3.62
C SER A 67 -0.08 -7.74 -5.06
N GLU A 68 -1.22 -7.86 -5.74
CA GLU A 68 -1.31 -8.20 -7.16
C GLU A 68 -1.97 -7.06 -7.94
N TYR A 69 -1.50 -6.86 -9.18
CA TYR A 69 -1.87 -5.72 -10.01
C TYR A 69 -2.31 -6.19 -11.40
N ASP A 70 -3.20 -5.42 -12.02
CA ASP A 70 -3.54 -5.60 -13.43
C ASP A 70 -2.47 -4.98 -14.37
N SER A 71 -2.65 -5.16 -15.68
CA SER A 71 -1.73 -4.61 -16.69
C SER A 71 -1.73 -3.08 -16.79
N LYS A 72 -2.67 -2.40 -16.11
CA LYS A 72 -2.76 -0.94 -15.98
C LYS A 72 -2.22 -0.46 -14.63
N ASN A 73 -1.56 -1.33 -13.85
CA ASN A 73 -1.03 -1.06 -12.52
C ASN A 73 -2.11 -0.73 -11.46
N ASN A 74 -3.35 -1.17 -11.65
CA ASN A 74 -4.37 -1.09 -10.61
C ASN A 74 -4.24 -2.26 -9.66
N LEU A 75 -4.27 -1.99 -8.35
CA LEU A 75 -4.29 -3.02 -7.32
C LEU A 75 -5.56 -3.87 -7.46
N LEU A 76 -5.41 -5.17 -7.68
CA LEU A 76 -6.49 -6.15 -7.77
C LEU A 76 -6.73 -6.83 -6.43
N VAL A 77 -5.67 -7.28 -5.77
CA VAL A 77 -5.74 -8.04 -4.52
C VAL A 77 -4.61 -7.62 -3.60
N GLN A 78 -4.89 -7.57 -2.31
CA GLN A 78 -3.90 -7.51 -1.26
C GLN A 78 -4.21 -8.55 -0.18
N ASN A 79 -3.34 -9.55 -0.05
CA ASN A 79 -3.41 -10.60 0.96
C ASN A 79 -2.55 -10.25 2.16
N TRP A 80 -3.05 -10.52 3.35
CA TRP A 80 -2.41 -10.20 4.62
C TRP A 80 -2.09 -11.51 5.32
N PHE A 81 -0.84 -11.70 5.71
CA PHE A 81 -0.36 -12.92 6.36
C PHE A 81 0.20 -12.59 7.73
N ASP A 82 -0.07 -13.47 8.69
CA ASP A 82 0.62 -13.47 9.98
C ASP A 82 2.03 -14.06 9.86
N GLU A 83 2.74 -14.14 10.99
CA GLU A 83 4.13 -14.62 11.06
C GLU A 83 4.27 -16.12 10.75
N GLU A 84 3.18 -16.89 10.88
CA GLU A 84 3.11 -18.30 10.53
C GLU A 84 2.83 -18.50 9.03
N GLY A 85 2.64 -17.41 8.28
CA GLY A 85 2.31 -17.44 6.86
C GLY A 85 0.84 -17.77 6.58
N LYS A 86 -0.03 -17.72 7.60
CA LYS A 86 -1.46 -17.93 7.42
C LYS A 86 -2.10 -16.63 6.95
N GLN A 87 -2.92 -16.73 5.91
CA GLN A 87 -3.71 -15.60 5.43
C GLN A 87 -4.77 -15.23 6.46
N THR A 88 -4.71 -14.00 6.97
CA THR A 88 -5.63 -13.46 7.99
C THR A 88 -6.68 -12.53 7.39
N HIS A 89 -6.37 -11.91 6.26
CA HIS A 89 -7.26 -10.98 5.59
C HIS A 89 -6.96 -10.89 4.10
N GLN A 90 -7.96 -10.53 3.31
CA GLN A 90 -7.82 -10.16 1.91
C GLN A 90 -8.65 -8.91 1.64
N THR A 91 -8.07 -7.95 0.93
CA THR A 91 -8.82 -6.88 0.27
C THR A 91 -8.70 -7.07 -1.24
N SER A 92 -9.80 -7.02 -1.97
CA SER A 92 -9.81 -7.08 -3.43
C SER A 92 -10.51 -5.88 -4.05
N PHE A 93 -10.22 -5.58 -5.31
CA PHE A 93 -10.78 -4.47 -6.04
C PHE A 93 -11.21 -4.88 -7.45
N GLU A 94 -12.31 -4.29 -7.90
CA GLU A 94 -12.81 -4.40 -9.27
C GLU A 94 -12.94 -3.00 -9.88
N TYR A 95 -12.69 -2.90 -11.18
CA TYR A 95 -12.72 -1.64 -11.92
C TYR A 95 -13.59 -1.79 -13.17
N ILE A 96 -14.48 -0.82 -13.38
CA ILE A 96 -15.26 -0.68 -14.62
C ILE A 96 -14.80 0.59 -15.30
N TYR A 97 -14.59 0.53 -16.62
CA TYR A 97 -14.04 1.62 -17.42
C TYR A 97 -15.06 2.10 -18.45
N ASP A 98 -14.96 3.37 -18.82
CA ASP A 98 -15.64 3.90 -19.99
C ASP A 98 -14.87 3.61 -21.29
N LYS A 99 -15.44 4.05 -22.42
CA LYS A 99 -14.85 3.89 -23.75
C LYS A 99 -13.49 4.59 -23.95
N ASN A 100 -13.14 5.52 -23.07
CA ASN A 100 -11.89 6.29 -23.10
C ASN A 100 -10.88 5.75 -22.09
N ASP A 101 -11.13 4.56 -21.54
CA ASP A 101 -10.24 3.86 -20.60
C ASP A 101 -10.08 4.56 -19.24
N ASN A 102 -11.05 5.40 -18.87
CA ASN A 102 -11.13 5.98 -17.54
C ASN A 102 -12.01 5.10 -16.66
N TRP A 103 -11.53 4.74 -15.47
CA TRP A 103 -12.38 4.00 -14.54
C TRP A 103 -13.54 4.87 -14.06
N THR A 104 -14.74 4.35 -14.19
CA THR A 104 -16.00 4.97 -13.77
C THR A 104 -16.52 4.35 -12.48
N THR A 105 -16.22 3.09 -12.22
CA THR A 105 -16.55 2.42 -10.96
C THR A 105 -15.31 1.72 -10.41
N LYS A 106 -15.07 1.89 -9.11
CA LYS A 106 -14.13 1.08 -8.33
C LYS A 106 -14.89 0.43 -7.19
N LYS A 107 -14.78 -0.88 -7.04
CA LYS A 107 -15.32 -1.62 -5.89
C LYS A 107 -14.19 -2.10 -5.01
N ARG A 108 -14.41 -2.16 -3.70
CA ARG A 108 -13.52 -2.82 -2.75
C ARG A 108 -14.30 -3.87 -1.99
N SER A 109 -13.80 -5.10 -1.99
CA SER A 109 -14.28 -6.17 -1.14
C SER A 109 -13.28 -6.48 -0.04
N SER A 110 -13.78 -6.89 1.11
CA SER A 110 -13.02 -7.28 2.30
C SER A 110 -13.41 -8.71 2.62
N ASN A 111 -12.47 -9.65 2.54
CA ASN A 111 -12.71 -11.08 2.69
C ASN A 111 -13.86 -11.60 1.79
N GLY A 112 -13.93 -11.10 0.55
CA GLY A 112 -14.96 -11.46 -0.42
C GLY A 112 -16.27 -10.67 -0.29
N GLU A 113 -16.48 -9.93 0.80
CA GLU A 113 -17.69 -9.13 1.00
C GLU A 113 -17.51 -7.71 0.48
N LEU A 114 -18.43 -7.24 -0.38
CA LEU A 114 -18.39 -5.88 -0.93
C LEU A 114 -18.49 -4.87 0.21
N SER A 115 -17.47 -4.03 0.35
CA SER A 115 -17.34 -3.08 1.46
C SER A 115 -17.51 -1.63 1.04
N MET A 116 -17.05 -1.26 -0.16
CA MET A 116 -17.09 0.11 -0.66
C MET A 116 -17.26 0.13 -2.17
N VAL A 117 -17.96 1.15 -2.67
CA VAL A 117 -18.11 1.46 -4.08
C VAL A 117 -17.81 2.94 -4.28
N TRP A 118 -16.96 3.26 -5.26
CA TRP A 118 -16.72 4.62 -5.73
C TRP A 118 -17.16 4.73 -7.18
N GLU A 119 -17.86 5.81 -7.49
CA GLU A 119 -18.35 6.11 -8.84
C GLU A 119 -17.84 7.48 -9.28
N ARG A 120 -17.57 7.61 -10.58
CA ARG A 120 -17.15 8.85 -11.23
C ARG A 120 -18.07 9.14 -12.41
N LEU A 121 -18.57 10.37 -12.46
CA LEU A 121 -19.16 10.94 -13.66
C LEU A 121 -18.09 11.77 -14.38
N ILE A 122 -17.79 11.41 -15.63
CA ILE A 122 -16.75 12.06 -16.43
C ILE A 122 -17.40 12.70 -17.65
N THR A 123 -17.21 14.01 -17.79
CA THR A 123 -17.67 14.79 -18.94
C THR A 123 -16.50 15.14 -19.84
N TYR A 124 -16.70 14.97 -21.14
CA TYR A 124 -15.70 15.26 -22.16
C TYR A 124 -16.10 16.55 -22.88
N HIS A 125 -15.17 17.50 -22.96
CA HIS A 125 -15.32 18.72 -23.73
C HIS A 125 -14.45 18.62 -24.98
N ASN A 126 -15.00 19.03 -26.12
CA ASN A 126 -14.29 19.09 -27.40
C ASN A 126 -13.52 20.40 -27.55
#